data_AF-A0A318D3V4-F1
#
_entry.id   AF-A0A318D3V4-F1
#
_cell.length_a   1.000
_cell.length_b   1.000
_cell.length_c   1.000
_cell.angle_alpha   90.00
_cell.angle_beta   90.00
_cell.angle_gamma   90.00
#
_symmetry.space_group_name_H-M   'P 1'
#
loop_
_entity.id
_entity.type
_entity.pdbx_description
1 polymer ?
#
loop_
_entity_poly.entity_id
_entity_poly.type
_entity_poly.pdbx_seq_one_letter_code
_entity_poly.pdbx_strand_id
1 'polypeptide(L)' 'MPKKRISLEAKSLFAAHLFKRGVLSLGKAAELAELNLGAFIRFLDELGIAVIDYDEDELNAEFKIAKKLKEA' A
#
# COMPACT_ATOMS: atom_id res chain seq x y z
N MET A 1 -18.94 -11.65 17.70
CA MET A 1 -18.09 -12.27 16.65
C MET A 1 -16.60 -11.86 16.77
N PRO A 2 -15.88 -12.19 17.86
CA PRO A 2 -14.47 -11.79 18.00
C PRO A 2 -13.49 -12.59 17.12
N LYS A 3 -13.70 -13.90 16.96
CA LYS A 3 -12.81 -14.77 16.17
C LYS A 3 -12.67 -14.35 14.69
N LYS A 4 -13.78 -13.95 14.05
CA LYS A 4 -13.77 -13.52 12.65
C LYS A 4 -12.97 -12.23 12.47
N ARG A 5 -13.11 -11.28 13.39
CA ARG A 5 -12.36 -10.01 13.36
C ARG A 5 -10.86 -10.24 13.51
N ILE A 6 -10.45 -11.05 14.50
CA ILE A 6 -9.04 -11.40 14.72
C ILE A 6 -8.45 -12.10 13.48
N SER A 7 -9.20 -13.02 12.88
CA SER A 7 -8.75 -13.72 11.67
C SER A 7 -8.51 -12.76 10.50
N LEU A 8 -9.42 -11.80 10.29
CA LEU A 8 -9.28 -10.81 9.23
C LEU A 8 -8.06 -9.90 9.47
N GLU A 9 -7.90 -9.40 10.70
CA GLU A 9 -6.79 -8.54 11.09
C GLU A 9 -5.43 -9.25 10.94
N ALA A 10 -5.36 -10.53 11.32
CA ALA A 10 -4.18 -11.37 11.09
C ALA A 10 -3.85 -11.54 9.60
N LYS A 11 -4.87 -11.77 8.75
CA LYS A 11 -4.68 -11.86 7.30
C LYS A 11 -4.18 -10.56 6.69
N SER A 12 -4.75 -9.42 7.09
CA SER A 12 -4.32 -8.11 6.59
C SER A 12 -2.86 -7.82 6.95
N LEU A 13 -2.47 -8.03 8.20
CA LEU A 13 -1.09 -7.85 8.65
C LEU A 13 -0.11 -8.79 7.95
N PHE A 14 -0.50 -10.06 7.75
CA PHE A 14 0.33 -11.03 7.06
C PHE A 14 0.50 -10.68 5.56
N ALA A 15 -0.59 -10.26 4.91
CA ALA A 15 -0.54 -9.78 3.53
C ALA A 15 0.38 -8.57 3.37
N ALA A 16 0.29 -7.58 4.27
CA ALA A 16 1.17 -6.42 4.27
C ALA A 16 2.65 -6.80 4.46
N HIS A 17 2.95 -7.75 5.35
CA HIS A 17 4.31 -8.27 5.53
C HIS A 17 4.86 -8.92 4.26
N LEU A 18 4.06 -9.76 3.60
CA LEU A 18 4.46 -10.44 2.36
C LEU A 18 4.62 -9.46 1.19
N PHE A 19 3.76 -8.45 1.09
CA PHE A 19 3.89 -7.37 0.11
C PHE A 19 5.19 -6.60 0.31
N LYS A 20 5.46 -6.13 1.54
CA LYS A 20 6.67 -5.36 1.88
C LYS A 20 7.96 -6.12 1.55
N ARG A 21 7.94 -7.45 1.62
CA ARG A 21 9.08 -8.32 1.27
C ARG A 21 9.17 -8.65 -0.23
N GLY A 22 8.26 -8.15 -1.06
CA GLY A 22 8.17 -8.48 -2.47
C GLY A 22 7.70 -9.91 -2.78
N VAL A 23 7.18 -10.64 -1.79
CA VAL A 23 6.71 -12.02 -1.97
C VAL A 23 5.37 -12.05 -2.70
N LEU A 24 4.47 -11.14 -2.35
CA LEU A 24 3.19 -10.96 -3.04
C LEU A 24 3.19 -9.63 -3.78
N SER A 25 2.59 -9.63 -4.98
CA SER A 25 2.23 -8.38 -5.64
C SER A 25 1.11 -7.69 -4.85
N LEU A 26 0.95 -6.38 -5.07
CA LEU A 26 -0.09 -5.57 -4.41
C LEU A 26 -1.49 -6.20 -4.53
N GLY A 27 -1.87 -6.65 -5.73
CA GLY A 27 -3.17 -7.29 -5.97
C GLY A 27 -3.36 -8.61 -5.20
N LYS A 28 -2.33 -9.47 -5.18
CA LYS A 28 -2.38 -10.78 -4.48
C LYS A 28 -2.40 -10.61 -2.97
N ALA A 29 -1.71 -9.58 -2.46
CA ALA A 29 -1.77 -9.23 -1.05
C ALA A 29 -3.15 -8.67 -0.67
N ALA A 30 -3.77 -7.84 -1.52
CA ALA A 30 -5.13 -7.36 -1.32
C ALA A 30 -6.15 -8.53 -1.27
N GLU A 31 -6.04 -9.48 -2.19
CA GLU A 31 -6.86 -10.71 -2.19
C GLU A 31 -6.69 -11.52 -0.90
N LEU A 32 -5.45 -11.74 -0.43
CA LEU A 32 -5.17 -12.44 0.83
C LEU A 32 -5.77 -11.72 2.05
N ALA A 33 -5.75 -10.39 2.03
CA ALA A 33 -6.35 -9.56 3.07
C ALA A 33 -7.89 -9.51 3.01
N GLU A 34 -8.52 -10.12 1.99
CA GLU A 34 -9.94 -10.00 1.68
C GLU A 34 -10.39 -8.53 1.50
N LEU A 35 -9.51 -7.70 0.93
CA LEU A 35 -9.75 -6.28 0.66
C LEU A 35 -9.70 -6.02 -0.84
N ASN A 36 -10.49 -5.04 -1.31
CA ASN A 36 -10.25 -4.49 -2.64
C ASN A 36 -8.94 -3.69 -2.66
N LEU A 37 -8.41 -3.44 -3.86
CA LEU A 37 -7.10 -2.82 -4.05
C LEU A 37 -6.97 -1.47 -3.32
N GLY A 38 -7.96 -0.58 -3.45
CA GLY A 38 -7.92 0.74 -2.81
C GLY A 38 -8.02 0.67 -1.28
N ALA A 39 -8.80 -0.27 -0.74
CA ALA A 39 -8.86 -0.51 0.71
C ALA A 39 -7.52 -1.05 1.24
N PHE A 40 -6.88 -1.94 0.49
CA PHE A 40 -5.57 -2.47 0.87
C PHE A 40 -4.47 -1.40 0.79
N ILE A 41 -4.47 -0.53 -0.23
CA ILE A 41 -3.53 0.60 -0.32
C ILE A 41 -3.66 1.52 0.89
N ARG A 42 -4.89 1.88 1.31
CA ARG A 42 -5.10 2.68 2.53
C ARG A 42 -4.61 1.97 3.79
N PHE A 43 -4.84 0.67 3.89
CA PHE A 43 -4.31 -0.13 5.00
C PHE A 43 -2.77 -0.14 5.04
N LEU A 44 -2.10 -0.22 3.89
CA LEU A 44 -0.64 -0.11 3.82
C LEU A 44 -0.14 1.28 4.23
N ASP A 45 -0.85 2.34 3.84
CA ASP A 45 -0.57 3.74 4.23
C ASP A 45 -0.67 3.93 5.75
N GLU A 46 -1.72 3.39 6.38
CA GLU A 46 -1.86 3.37 7.85
C GLU A 46 -0.69 2.66 8.57
N LEU A 47 -0.03 1.71 7.90
CA LEU A 47 1.16 1.01 8.39
C LEU A 47 2.49 1.67 7.98
N GLY A 48 2.46 2.77 7.23
CA GLY A 48 3.64 3.44 6.69
C GLY A 48 4.41 2.59 5.66
N ILE A 49 3.71 1.73 4.92
CA ILE A 49 4.29 0.89 3.87
C ILE A 49 4.02 1.55 2.52
N ALA A 50 5.06 2.11 1.91
CA ALA A 50 4.98 2.69 0.58
C ALA A 50 4.61 1.62 -0.46
N VAL A 51 3.64 1.94 -1.32
CA VAL A 51 3.25 1.11 -2.47
C VAL A 51 4.16 1.36 -3.66
N ILE A 52 4.70 2.57 -3.76
CA ILE A 52 5.64 3.00 -4.79
C ILE A 52 6.90 3.49 -4.06
N ASP A 53 8.03 2.87 -4.37
CA ASP A 53 9.34 3.21 -3.81
C ASP A 53 10.07 4.10 -4.81
N TYR A 54 9.75 5.41 -4.80
CA TYR A 54 10.46 6.39 -5.61
C TYR A 54 11.80 6.69 -4.95
N ASP A 55 12.87 6.69 -5.74
CA ASP A 55 14.12 7.30 -5.27
C ASP A 55 13.97 8.84 -5.16
N GLU A 56 14.95 9.50 -4.54
CA GLU A 56 14.88 10.95 -4.36
C GLU A 56 14.82 11.71 -5.70
N ASP A 57 15.48 11.21 -6.74
CA ASP A 57 15.53 11.89 -8.03
C ASP A 57 14.18 11.79 -8.75
N GLU A 58 13.57 10.60 -8.74
CA GLU A 58 12.22 10.34 -9.25
C GLU A 58 11.17 11.18 -8.49
N LEU A 59 11.24 11.20 -7.16
CA LEU A 59 10.31 12.00 -6.34
C LEU A 59 10.47 13.51 -6.60
N ASN A 60 11.72 13.98 -6.71
CA ASN A 60 12.00 15.38 -7.03
C ASN A 60 11.50 15.76 -8.43
N ALA A 61 11.56 14.84 -9.39
CA ALA A 61 11.01 15.06 -10.73
C ALA A 61 9.48 15.20 -10.69
N GLU A 62 8.79 14.33 -9.97
CA GLU A 62 7.34 14.40 -9.76
C GLU A 62 6.92 15.74 -9.11
N PHE A 63 7.63 16.20 -8.07
CA PHE A 63 7.35 17.49 -7.45
C PHE A 63 7.55 18.68 -8.41
N LYS A 64 8.57 18.64 -9.28
CA LYS A 64 8.78 19.68 -10.30
C LYS A 64 7.62 19.72 -11.29
N ILE A 65 7.09 18.57 -11.70
CA ILE A 65 5.94 18.48 -12.62
C ILE A 65 4.68 19.04 -11.93
N ALA A 66 4.40 18.58 -10.71
CA ALA A 66 3.25 19.05 -9.93
C ALA A 66 3.27 20.58 -9.71
N LYS A 67 4.46 21.15 -9.45
CA LYS A 67 4.63 22.60 -9.32
C LYS A 67 4.28 23.35 -10.61
N LYS A 68 4.75 22.87 -11.77
CA LYS A 68 4.44 23.49 -13.08
C LYS A 68 2.94 23.46 -13.39
N LEU A 69 2.24 22.38 -13.04
CA LEU A 69 0.79 22.27 -13.24
C LEU A 69 -0.02 23.26 -12.40
N LYS A 70 0.50 23.69 -11.25
CA LYS A 70 -0.15 24.69 -10.39
C LYS A 70 0.04 26.12 -10.91
N GLU A 71 1.08 26.35 -11.70
CA GLU A 71 1.46 27.67 -12.24
C GLU A 71 0.89 27.92 -13.64
N ALA A 72 0.29 26.90 -14.27
CA ALA A 72 -0.37 26.96 -15.58
C ALA A 72 -1.89 27.16 -15.44
#